data_AF-Q98A43-F1
#
_entry.id   AF-Q98A43-F1
#
_cell.length_a   1.000
_cell.length_b   1.000
_cell.length_c   1.000
_cell.angle_alpha   90.00
_cell.angle_beta   90.00
_cell.angle_gamma   90.00
#
_symmetry.space_group_name_H-M   'P 1'
#
loop_
_entity.id
_entity.type
_entity.pdbx_description
1 polymer ?
#
loop_
_entity_poly.entity_id
_entity_poly.type
_entity_poly.pdbx_seq_one_letter_code
_entity_poly.pdbx_strand_id
1 'polypeptide(L)'
;MSARDPDTLRTEPTPQGEQTLIPGVQPPRATASPFWPTRRCAHARRKSRSISGCSMTPEINATCFERSFPMILITDDLRAPLLANGATDTETDHVPVVKLFDPTGPATWLLTELDADGDTLFGLCDLGFGFPELGSVSLAELASVKGRLGLGIERDLWFKARFPLSVYAQAACSAGHITEAERLLRQAAEALGNAHSKLPLDTAEQTRR
;
A
#
# COMPACT_ATOMS: atom_id res chain seq x y z
N MET A 1 49.66 20.42 62.08
CA MET A 1 49.29 21.66 61.37
C MET A 1 49.64 21.50 59.90
N SER A 2 48.65 21.72 59.03
CA SER A 2 48.71 21.75 57.55
C SER A 2 49.00 20.40 56.87
N ALA A 3 48.05 19.63 56.33
CA ALA A 3 47.05 19.90 55.28
C ALA A 3 47.66 20.26 53.91
N ARG A 4 47.58 19.32 52.95
CA ARG A 4 47.15 19.47 51.53
C ARG A 4 47.37 18.16 50.74
N ASP A 5 46.32 17.34 50.66
CA ASP A 5 45.50 16.96 49.47
C ASP A 5 46.14 16.70 48.08
N PRO A 6 45.44 16.01 47.15
CA PRO A 6 45.70 14.60 46.81
C PRO A 6 45.86 14.34 45.29
N ASP A 7 45.99 13.06 44.93
CA ASP A 7 45.53 12.48 43.65
C ASP A 7 46.37 12.70 42.37
N THR A 8 47.05 11.64 41.92
CA THR A 8 47.16 11.31 40.48
C THR A 8 47.47 9.82 40.31
N LEU A 9 46.42 9.02 40.17
CA LEU A 9 46.47 7.67 39.61
C LEU A 9 47.03 7.73 38.17
N ARG A 10 48.20 7.13 37.93
CA ARG A 10 48.66 6.77 36.58
C ARG A 10 48.10 5.40 36.25
N THR A 11 47.07 5.37 35.40
CA THR A 11 46.61 4.16 34.71
C THR A 11 47.21 4.17 33.31
N GLU A 12 47.99 3.13 33.00
CA GLU A 12 48.54 2.86 31.68
C GLU A 12 47.43 2.70 30.64
N PRO A 13 47.56 3.24 29.41
CA PRO A 13 46.58 3.00 28.36
C PRO A 13 46.81 1.63 27.70
N THR A 14 45.78 0.79 27.75
CA THR A 14 45.61 -0.44 26.95
C THR A 14 45.68 -0.13 25.44
N PRO A 15 46.36 -0.95 24.62
CA PRO A 15 46.38 -0.76 23.18
C PRO A 15 44.98 -1.04 22.60
N GLN A 16 44.46 -0.08 21.82
CA GLN A 16 43.22 -0.23 21.09
C GLN A 16 43.38 -1.29 20.00
N GLY A 17 42.46 -2.25 20.00
CA GLY A 17 42.34 -3.28 18.97
C GLY A 17 42.12 -2.64 17.61
N GLU A 18 43.05 -2.93 16.71
CA GLU A 18 43.00 -2.62 15.29
C GLU A 18 41.79 -3.32 14.67
N GLN A 19 40.80 -2.52 14.24
CA GLN A 19 39.68 -3.03 13.47
C GLN A 19 40.17 -3.27 12.04
N THR A 20 40.51 -4.51 11.73
CA THR A 20 40.75 -4.98 10.37
C THR A 20 39.48 -4.78 9.55
N LEU A 21 39.48 -3.72 8.73
CA LEU A 21 38.47 -3.44 7.73
C LEU A 21 38.60 -4.51 6.63
N ILE A 22 37.79 -5.58 6.69
CA ILE A 22 37.69 -6.56 5.61
C ILE A 22 36.97 -5.86 4.43
N PRO A 23 37.61 -5.65 3.28
CA PRO A 23 36.94 -5.08 2.13
C PRO A 23 36.09 -6.17 1.46
N GLY A 24 34.78 -5.98 1.38
CA GLY A 24 33.92 -6.81 0.51
C GLY A 24 32.67 -7.42 1.13
N VAL A 25 32.35 -7.16 2.40
CA VAL A 25 31.05 -7.59 2.97
C VAL A 25 30.09 -6.40 2.97
N GLN A 26 29.26 -6.31 1.94
CA GLN A 26 28.08 -5.46 1.98
C GLN A 26 27.17 -5.90 3.15
N PRO A 27 26.63 -4.98 3.95
CA PRO A 27 25.61 -5.34 4.92
C PRO A 27 24.40 -5.92 4.18
N PRO A 28 23.69 -6.91 4.76
CA PRO A 28 22.49 -7.44 4.13
C PRO A 28 21.51 -6.28 3.89
N ARG A 29 21.03 -6.15 2.64
CA ARG A 29 19.89 -5.30 2.31
C ARG A 29 18.78 -5.64 3.31
N ALA A 30 18.28 -4.62 3.99
CA ALA A 30 17.10 -4.73 4.83
C ALA A 30 16.01 -5.42 4.01
N THR A 31 15.73 -6.68 4.33
CA THR A 31 14.55 -7.37 3.85
C THR A 31 13.38 -6.65 4.49
N ALA A 32 12.66 -5.86 3.70
CA ALA A 32 11.33 -5.41 4.09
C ALA A 32 10.54 -6.69 4.38
N SER A 33 10.34 -6.95 5.68
CA SER A 33 9.37 -7.92 6.15
C SER A 33 8.04 -7.59 5.48
N PRO A 34 7.23 -8.58 5.07
CA PRO A 34 5.84 -8.35 4.69
C PRO A 34 5.06 -8.08 5.98
N PHE A 35 5.41 -6.98 6.65
CA PHE A 35 4.75 -6.56 7.86
C PHE A 35 3.54 -5.77 7.40
N TRP A 36 2.43 -6.49 7.27
CA TRP A 36 1.16 -5.83 7.11
C TRP A 36 0.93 -4.88 8.29
N PRO A 37 0.61 -3.60 8.04
CA PRO A 37 0.24 -2.71 9.12
C PRO A 37 -1.06 -3.23 9.74
N THR A 38 -1.00 -3.67 11.00
CA THR A 38 -2.14 -4.23 11.74
C THR A 38 -3.33 -3.26 11.72
N ARG A 39 -4.34 -3.55 10.89
CA ARG A 39 -5.52 -2.68 10.79
C ARG A 39 -6.45 -2.94 11.97
N ARG A 40 -6.67 -1.91 12.78
CA ARG A 40 -7.83 -1.84 13.69
C ARG A 40 -9.03 -1.33 12.90
N CYS A 41 -10.09 -2.12 12.85
CA CYS A 41 -11.41 -1.66 12.42
C CYS A 41 -11.92 -0.57 13.37
N ALA A 42 -11.73 0.69 13.01
CA ALA A 42 -12.30 1.82 13.73
C ALA A 42 -13.82 1.89 13.44
N HIS A 43 -14.61 1.22 14.27
CA HIS A 43 -16.07 1.31 14.25
C HIS A 43 -16.54 2.72 14.67
N ALA A 44 -16.59 3.65 13.72
CA ALA A 44 -17.25 4.93 13.92
C ALA A 44 -18.78 4.75 13.77
N ARG A 45 -19.46 4.48 14.90
CA ARG A 45 -20.94 4.55 14.98
C ARG A 45 -21.41 5.96 14.61
N ARG A 46 -21.96 6.14 13.40
CA ARG A 46 -22.63 7.40 13.02
C ARG A 46 -24.14 7.25 13.18
N LYS A 47 -24.71 8.06 14.08
CA LYS A 47 -26.16 8.18 14.36
C LYS A 47 -26.93 8.54 13.08
N SER A 48 -28.00 7.79 12.80
CA SER A 48 -28.96 8.09 11.74
C SER A 48 -29.63 9.45 12.00
N ARG A 49 -29.56 10.37 11.04
CA ARG A 49 -30.50 11.48 10.96
C ARG A 49 -31.51 11.17 9.86
N SER A 50 -32.75 10.99 10.30
CA SER A 50 -33.96 10.99 9.46
C SER A 50 -34.04 12.31 8.71
N ILE A 51 -34.18 12.25 7.37
CA ILE A 51 -34.59 13.38 6.55
C ILE A 51 -36.00 13.06 6.07
N SER A 52 -36.98 13.65 6.75
CA SER A 52 -38.36 13.70 6.28
C SER A 52 -38.48 14.72 5.16
N GLY A 53 -39.07 14.30 4.05
CA GLY A 53 -39.95 15.11 3.20
C GLY A 53 -39.35 16.34 2.53
N CYS A 54 -39.02 16.20 1.24
CA CYS A 54 -39.15 17.31 0.30
C CYS A 54 -39.89 16.82 -0.94
N SER A 55 -41.07 17.37 -1.12
CA SER A 55 -42.04 17.14 -2.18
C SER A 55 -41.52 17.62 -3.54
N MET A 56 -41.83 16.80 -4.54
CA MET A 56 -41.58 16.96 -5.97
C MET A 56 -42.23 18.24 -6.54
N THR A 57 -41.49 19.02 -7.32
CA THR A 57 -42.05 19.81 -8.43
C THR A 57 -41.09 19.78 -9.63
N PRO A 58 -41.58 19.69 -10.88
CA PRO A 58 -40.73 19.62 -12.06
C PRO A 58 -40.72 20.97 -12.77
N GLU A 59 -39.57 21.64 -12.82
CA GLU A 59 -39.32 22.68 -13.82
C GLU A 59 -38.13 22.28 -14.68
N ILE A 60 -38.49 21.88 -15.89
CA ILE A 60 -37.59 21.50 -16.97
C ILE A 60 -37.08 22.79 -17.58
N ASN A 61 -35.87 23.22 -17.20
CA ASN A 61 -35.12 24.18 -17.99
C ASN A 61 -33.94 23.47 -18.64
N ALA A 62 -34.07 23.30 -19.95
CA ALA A 62 -33.05 22.81 -20.85
C ALA A 62 -31.92 23.83 -20.95
N THR A 63 -30.95 23.73 -20.05
CA THR A 63 -29.58 24.10 -20.38
C THR A 63 -28.85 22.83 -20.79
N CYS A 64 -28.51 22.77 -22.09
CA CYS A 64 -27.37 22.00 -22.59
C CYS A 64 -26.09 22.53 -21.90
N PHE A 65 -25.94 22.24 -20.61
CA PHE A 65 -24.62 22.16 -20.02
C PHE A 65 -24.11 20.80 -20.47
N GLU A 66 -23.04 20.81 -21.25
CA GLU A 66 -22.22 19.65 -21.58
C GLU A 66 -21.97 18.89 -20.28
N ARG A 67 -22.87 17.95 -19.94
CA ARG A 67 -22.69 17.01 -18.85
C ARG A 67 -21.62 16.08 -19.36
N SER A 68 -20.38 16.52 -19.19
CA SER A 68 -19.27 15.61 -18.95
C SER A 68 -19.75 14.77 -17.77
N PHE A 69 -20.39 13.64 -18.07
CA PHE A 69 -20.75 12.67 -17.05
C PHE A 69 -19.43 12.37 -16.35
N PRO A 70 -19.28 12.69 -15.05
CA PRO A 70 -18.04 12.41 -14.36
C PRO A 70 -17.76 10.93 -14.59
N MET A 71 -16.62 10.61 -15.20
CA MET A 71 -16.24 9.22 -15.38
C MET A 71 -16.18 8.60 -13.99
N ILE A 72 -17.10 7.66 -13.76
CA ILE A 72 -17.20 6.99 -12.48
C ILE A 72 -15.96 6.09 -12.36
N LEU A 73 -15.03 6.48 -11.48
CA LEU A 73 -13.78 5.75 -11.24
C LEU A 73 -14.06 4.30 -10.81
N ILE A 74 -15.05 4.11 -9.93
CA ILE A 74 -15.48 2.79 -9.46
C ILE A 74 -16.93 2.56 -9.84
N THR A 75 -17.18 1.79 -10.89
CA THR A 75 -18.53 1.42 -11.33
C THR A 75 -19.18 0.47 -10.33
N ASP A 76 -20.51 0.35 -10.37
CA ASP A 76 -21.25 -0.55 -9.49
C ASP A 76 -20.77 -2.02 -9.61
N ASP A 77 -20.42 -2.45 -10.82
CA ASP A 77 -19.86 -3.79 -11.09
C ASP A 77 -18.51 -4.04 -10.40
N LEU A 78 -17.71 -2.99 -10.21
CA LEU A 78 -16.43 -3.06 -9.50
C LEU A 78 -16.61 -2.87 -7.99
N ARG A 79 -17.65 -2.14 -7.58
CA ARG A 79 -17.93 -1.84 -6.17
C ARG A 79 -18.24 -3.11 -5.38
N ALA A 80 -19.02 -4.02 -5.95
CA ALA A 80 -19.38 -5.28 -5.29
C ALA A 80 -18.16 -6.15 -4.92
N PRO A 81 -17.24 -6.50 -5.86
CA PRO A 81 -16.06 -7.27 -5.51
C PRO A 81 -15.10 -6.52 -4.58
N LEU A 82 -14.93 -5.20 -4.75
CA LEU A 82 -14.09 -4.40 -3.84
C LEU A 82 -14.62 -4.40 -2.39
N LEU A 83 -15.94 -4.26 -2.21
CA LEU A 83 -16.58 -4.33 -0.88
C LEU A 83 -16.51 -5.74 -0.30
N ALA A 84 -16.68 -6.78 -1.13
CA ALA A 84 -16.57 -8.16 -0.67
C ALA A 84 -15.16 -8.46 -0.14
N ASN A 85 -14.13 -7.97 -0.83
CA ASN A 85 -12.75 -8.05 -0.36
C ASN A 85 -12.52 -7.23 0.91
N GLY A 86 -13.05 -6.01 0.99
CA GLY A 86 -12.90 -5.14 2.18
C GLY A 86 -13.62 -5.67 3.42
N ALA A 87 -14.63 -6.54 3.26
CA ALA A 87 -15.37 -7.15 4.35
C ALA A 87 -14.72 -8.43 4.92
N THR A 88 -13.62 -8.93 4.33
CA THR A 88 -12.94 -10.12 4.88
C THR A 88 -12.17 -9.79 6.15
N ASP A 89 -12.52 -10.43 7.26
CA ASP A 89 -11.86 -10.26 8.57
C ASP A 89 -10.40 -10.79 8.60
N THR A 90 -10.00 -11.54 7.57
CA THR A 90 -8.63 -12.07 7.43
C THR A 90 -7.87 -11.29 6.38
N GLU A 91 -6.63 -10.95 6.71
CA GLU A 91 -5.67 -10.29 5.83
C GLU A 91 -5.36 -11.21 4.64
N THR A 92 -6.11 -11.02 3.56
CA THR A 92 -6.12 -11.87 2.38
C THR A 92 -5.40 -11.17 1.24
N ASP A 93 -4.49 -11.87 0.57
CA ASP A 93 -3.74 -11.35 -0.57
C ASP A 93 -4.61 -11.40 -1.85
N HIS A 94 -5.47 -10.40 -1.98
CA HIS A 94 -6.43 -10.31 -3.07
C HIS A 94 -5.76 -9.98 -4.42
N VAL A 95 -6.38 -10.42 -5.51
CA VAL A 95 -6.00 -10.00 -6.85
C VAL A 95 -6.56 -8.59 -7.10
N PRO A 96 -5.78 -7.63 -7.64
CA PRO A 96 -6.27 -6.30 -7.95
C PRO A 96 -7.52 -6.32 -8.84
N VAL A 97 -8.56 -5.61 -8.42
CA VAL A 97 -9.85 -5.56 -9.12
C VAL A 97 -9.86 -4.44 -10.16
N VAL A 98 -9.18 -3.32 -9.86
CA VAL A 98 -9.16 -2.13 -10.72
C VAL A 98 -7.79 -1.47 -10.70
N LYS A 99 -7.42 -0.92 -11.85
CA LYS A 99 -6.28 -0.02 -12.01
C LYS A 99 -6.76 1.38 -12.33
N LEU A 100 -6.26 2.35 -11.57
CA LEU A 100 -6.43 3.77 -11.82
C LEU A 100 -5.08 4.40 -12.19
N PHE A 101 -5.08 5.48 -12.97
CA PHE A 101 -3.86 6.17 -13.35
C PHE A 101 -4.10 7.65 -13.63
N ASP A 102 -3.08 8.48 -13.43
CA ASP A 102 -3.05 9.86 -13.91
C ASP A 102 -2.64 9.87 -15.40
N PRO A 103 -3.53 10.22 -16.36
CA PRO A 103 -3.19 10.25 -17.78
C PRO A 103 -2.13 11.30 -18.12
N THR A 104 -1.85 12.22 -17.20
CA THR A 104 -0.89 13.32 -17.36
C THR A 104 0.33 13.21 -16.48
N GLY A 105 0.47 12.11 -15.75
CA GLY A 105 1.50 11.90 -14.75
C GLY A 105 1.90 10.43 -14.63
N PRO A 106 2.89 10.13 -13.77
CA PRO A 106 3.34 8.77 -13.53
C PRO A 106 2.44 8.01 -12.53
N ALA A 107 1.49 8.67 -11.88
CA ALA A 107 0.79 8.10 -10.75
C ALA A 107 -0.15 6.96 -11.17
N THR A 108 -0.09 5.83 -10.47
CA THR A 108 -0.84 4.60 -10.74
C THR A 108 -1.28 3.96 -9.42
N TRP A 109 -2.48 3.37 -9.42
CA TRP A 109 -3.03 2.63 -8.30
C TRP A 109 -3.57 1.28 -8.76
N LEU A 110 -3.25 0.21 -8.03
CA LEU A 110 -3.86 -1.11 -8.16
C LEU A 110 -4.66 -1.41 -6.90
N LEU A 111 -5.98 -1.46 -7.00
CA LEU A 111 -6.87 -1.50 -5.84
C LEU A 111 -7.53 -2.87 -5.68
N THR A 112 -7.55 -3.37 -4.45
CA THR A 112 -8.12 -4.67 -4.09
C THR A 112 -9.41 -4.57 -3.29
N GLU A 113 -9.55 -3.51 -2.49
CA GLU A 113 -10.60 -3.42 -1.48
C GLU A 113 -11.22 -2.02 -1.43
N LEU A 114 -12.49 -1.98 -1.03
CA LEU A 114 -13.22 -0.78 -0.64
C LEU A 114 -13.81 -1.03 0.75
N ASP A 115 -13.59 -0.10 1.68
CA ASP A 115 -14.15 -0.15 3.02
C ASP A 115 -15.67 0.09 2.97
N ALA A 116 -16.39 -0.35 4.01
CA ALA A 116 -17.82 -0.17 4.19
C ALA A 116 -18.24 1.31 4.28
N ASP A 117 -17.31 2.23 4.55
CA ASP A 117 -17.55 3.68 4.44
C ASP A 117 -17.85 4.15 3.01
N GLY A 118 -17.54 3.30 2.02
CA GLY A 118 -17.81 3.54 0.61
C GLY A 118 -16.87 4.54 -0.06
N ASP A 119 -15.78 4.92 0.59
CA ASP A 119 -14.78 5.90 0.12
C ASP A 119 -13.34 5.42 0.27
N THR A 120 -12.99 4.73 1.35
CA THR A 120 -11.62 4.30 1.65
C THR A 120 -11.27 3.07 0.83
N LEU A 121 -10.40 3.23 -0.17
CA LEU A 121 -9.84 2.16 -0.97
C LEU A 121 -8.52 1.66 -0.36
N PHE A 122 -8.16 0.41 -0.60
CA PHE A 122 -6.83 -0.14 -0.28
C PHE A 122 -6.21 -0.82 -1.49
N GLY A 123 -4.87 -0.71 -1.59
CA GLY A 123 -4.12 -1.31 -2.67
C GLY A 123 -2.66 -0.87 -2.72
N LEU A 124 -2.04 -1.09 -3.87
CA LEU A 124 -0.69 -0.65 -4.20
C LEU A 124 -0.76 0.71 -4.91
N CYS A 125 -0.08 1.70 -4.34
CA CYS A 125 -0.08 3.08 -4.77
C CYS A 125 1.32 3.48 -5.24
N ASP A 126 1.43 4.06 -6.42
CA ASP A 126 2.66 4.62 -6.95
C ASP A 126 2.39 6.06 -7.37
N LEU A 127 3.00 7.01 -6.69
CA LEU A 127 2.87 8.44 -7.00
C LEU A 127 3.94 8.93 -7.97
N GLY A 128 4.79 8.02 -8.48
CA GLY A 128 5.87 8.31 -9.43
C GLY A 128 7.16 8.83 -8.81
N PHE A 129 7.39 8.57 -7.52
CA PHE A 129 8.59 8.99 -6.80
C PHE A 129 9.65 7.88 -6.67
N GLY A 130 9.45 6.72 -7.29
CA GLY A 130 10.39 5.60 -7.22
C GLY A 130 10.13 4.60 -6.10
N PHE A 131 9.10 4.85 -5.27
CA PHE A 131 8.77 4.05 -4.10
C PHE A 131 7.27 3.72 -4.08
N PRO A 132 6.82 2.69 -4.80
CA PRO A 132 5.45 2.20 -4.71
C PRO A 132 5.19 1.59 -3.33
N GLU A 133 4.02 1.88 -2.75
CA GLU A 133 3.68 1.51 -1.37
C GLU A 133 2.26 0.94 -1.27
N LEU A 134 2.06 0.02 -0.32
CA LEU A 134 0.74 -0.49 0.02
C LEU A 134 0.07 0.47 1.00
N GLY A 135 -1.13 0.92 0.67
CA GLY A 135 -1.75 2.00 1.42
C GLY A 135 -3.23 2.19 1.13
N SER A 136 -3.86 3.00 1.97
CA SER A 136 -5.25 3.43 1.78
C SER A 136 -5.32 4.77 1.09
N VAL A 137 -6.35 4.96 0.28
CA VAL A 137 -6.59 6.21 -0.47
C VAL A 137 -8.09 6.50 -0.54
N SER A 138 -8.49 7.77 -0.47
CA SER A 138 -9.89 8.17 -0.61
C SER A 138 -10.31 8.23 -2.07
N LEU A 139 -11.45 7.60 -2.39
CA LEU A 139 -12.07 7.69 -3.70
C LEU A 139 -12.50 9.13 -4.04
N ALA A 140 -13.03 9.87 -3.07
CA ALA A 140 -13.38 11.27 -3.22
C ALA A 140 -12.15 12.13 -3.51
N GLU A 141 -11.02 11.88 -2.82
CA GLU A 141 -9.77 12.59 -3.12
C GLU A 141 -9.30 12.30 -4.54
N LEU A 142 -9.25 11.03 -4.96
CA LEU A 142 -8.88 10.64 -6.32
C LEU A 142 -9.79 11.27 -7.39
N ALA A 143 -11.10 11.31 -7.14
CA ALA A 143 -12.08 11.93 -8.06
C ALA A 143 -11.93 13.46 -8.14
N SER A 144 -11.38 14.08 -7.09
CA SER A 144 -11.14 15.53 -7.04
C SER A 144 -9.84 15.97 -7.70
N VAL A 145 -8.89 15.05 -7.91
CA VAL A 145 -7.60 15.34 -8.53
C VAL A 145 -7.80 15.92 -9.93
N LYS A 146 -7.10 17.02 -10.19
CA LYS A 146 -6.97 17.64 -11.52
C LYS A 146 -5.50 17.68 -11.87
N GLY A 147 -5.11 16.77 -12.76
CA GLY A 147 -3.81 16.74 -13.39
C GLY A 147 -3.63 17.87 -14.41
N ARG A 148 -2.59 17.74 -15.24
CA ARG A 148 -2.33 18.73 -16.30
C ARG A 148 -3.50 18.73 -17.29
N LEU A 149 -3.72 19.87 -17.95
CA LEU A 149 -4.84 20.06 -18.90
C LEU A 149 -6.24 19.90 -18.28
N GLY A 150 -6.36 19.86 -16.94
CA GLY A 150 -7.63 19.71 -16.24
C GLY A 150 -8.18 18.27 -16.26
N LEU A 151 -7.40 17.30 -16.71
CA LEU A 151 -7.77 15.89 -16.72
C LEU A 151 -7.74 15.32 -15.30
N GLY A 152 -8.71 14.46 -14.98
CA GLY A 152 -8.73 13.75 -13.71
C GLY A 152 -7.95 12.44 -13.77
N ILE A 153 -7.97 11.70 -12.68
CA ILE A 153 -7.59 10.28 -12.68
C ILE A 153 -8.55 9.51 -13.59
N GLU A 154 -8.02 8.50 -14.28
CA GLU A 154 -8.78 7.63 -15.17
C GLU A 154 -8.70 6.17 -14.70
N ARG A 155 -9.70 5.39 -15.11
CA ARG A 155 -9.72 3.93 -14.92
C ARG A 155 -9.23 3.24 -16.17
N ASP A 156 -8.32 2.28 -16.01
CA ASP A 156 -7.89 1.40 -17.10
C ASP A 156 -8.96 0.34 -17.38
N LEU A 157 -9.58 0.40 -18.57
CA LEU A 157 -10.64 -0.52 -19.00
C LEU A 157 -10.11 -1.88 -19.48
N TRP A 158 -8.82 -1.95 -19.81
CA TRP A 158 -8.18 -3.15 -20.37
C TRP A 158 -7.32 -3.90 -19.36
N PHE A 159 -7.13 -3.30 -18.18
CA PHE A 159 -6.44 -3.93 -17.08
C PHE A 159 -7.10 -5.26 -16.68
N LYS A 160 -6.29 -6.32 -16.68
CA LYS A 160 -6.67 -7.64 -16.16
C LYS A 160 -5.54 -8.16 -15.28
N ALA A 161 -5.75 -8.10 -13.97
CA ALA A 161 -4.79 -8.64 -13.03
C ALA A 161 -4.67 -10.17 -13.16
N ARG A 162 -3.43 -10.68 -13.05
CA ARG A 162 -3.12 -12.11 -13.16
C ARG A 162 -2.47 -12.70 -11.92
N PHE A 163 -2.08 -11.85 -10.98
CA PHE A 163 -1.34 -12.22 -9.78
C PHE A 163 -1.95 -11.53 -8.56
N PRO A 164 -1.72 -12.07 -7.34
CA PRO A 164 -2.08 -11.39 -6.10
C PRO A 164 -1.35 -10.04 -5.94
N LEU A 165 -1.90 -9.15 -5.11
CA LEU A 165 -1.36 -7.81 -4.86
C LEU A 165 0.09 -7.86 -4.35
N SER A 166 0.45 -8.84 -3.52
CA SER A 166 1.82 -9.01 -3.04
C SER A 166 2.86 -9.20 -4.15
N VAL A 167 2.50 -9.90 -5.24
CA VAL A 167 3.36 -10.10 -6.40
C VAL A 167 3.58 -8.77 -7.13
N TYR A 168 2.52 -8.00 -7.31
CA TYR A 168 2.63 -6.65 -7.88
C TYR A 168 3.49 -5.75 -7.00
N ALA A 169 3.32 -5.80 -5.67
CA ALA A 169 4.12 -5.01 -4.73
C ALA A 169 5.61 -5.39 -4.78
N GLN A 170 5.94 -6.69 -4.80
CA GLN A 170 7.31 -7.17 -4.91
C GLN A 170 7.95 -6.80 -6.25
N ALA A 171 7.20 -6.91 -7.36
CA ALA A 171 7.66 -6.50 -8.68
C ALA A 171 7.90 -4.98 -8.72
N ALA A 172 6.98 -4.19 -8.15
CA ALA A 172 7.05 -2.74 -8.11
C ALA A 172 8.21 -2.23 -7.24
N CYS A 173 8.44 -2.86 -6.08
CA CYS A 173 9.59 -2.60 -5.21
C CYS A 173 10.91 -2.84 -5.97
N SER A 174 10.98 -3.90 -6.78
CA SER A 174 12.18 -4.22 -7.55
C SER A 174 12.39 -3.26 -8.73
N ALA A 175 11.31 -2.75 -9.33
CA ALA A 175 11.33 -1.87 -10.50
C ALA A 175 11.33 -0.37 -10.16
N GLY A 176 10.99 0.00 -8.92
CA GLY A 176 10.74 1.37 -8.48
C GLY A 176 9.44 1.99 -8.98
N HIS A 177 8.59 1.22 -9.67
CA HIS A 177 7.28 1.68 -10.17
C HIS A 177 6.35 0.49 -10.38
N ILE A 178 5.03 0.72 -10.36
CA ILE A 178 4.05 -0.34 -10.68
C ILE A 178 4.26 -0.82 -12.11
N THR A 179 4.40 -2.14 -12.27
CA THR A 179 4.67 -2.76 -13.57
C THR A 179 3.72 -3.92 -13.83
N GLU A 180 3.30 -4.05 -15.08
CA GLU A 180 2.50 -5.16 -15.59
C GLU A 180 3.33 -6.13 -16.44
N ALA A 181 4.64 -5.87 -16.56
CA ALA A 181 5.54 -6.67 -17.37
C ALA A 181 5.59 -8.12 -16.84
N GLU A 182 5.14 -9.05 -17.68
CA GLU A 182 4.98 -10.46 -17.30
C GLU A 182 6.23 -11.07 -16.69
N ARG A 183 7.40 -10.77 -17.27
CA ARG A 183 8.68 -11.26 -16.77
C ARG A 183 8.93 -10.83 -15.32
N LEU A 184 8.66 -9.57 -14.99
CA LEU A 184 8.89 -9.03 -13.65
C LEU A 184 7.89 -9.62 -12.64
N LEU A 185 6.63 -9.78 -13.04
CA LEU A 185 5.61 -10.41 -12.20
C LEU A 185 5.91 -11.89 -11.92
N ARG A 186 6.38 -12.65 -12.92
CA ARG A 186 6.79 -14.05 -12.73
C ARG A 186 8.00 -14.15 -11.79
N GLN A 187 9.01 -13.31 -11.99
CA GLN A 187 10.19 -13.27 -11.12
C GLN A 187 9.81 -12.93 -9.67
N ALA A 188 8.88 -11.98 -9.47
CA ALA A 188 8.37 -11.64 -8.15
C ALA A 188 7.60 -12.79 -7.50
N ALA A 189 6.73 -13.47 -8.25
CA ALA A 189 5.99 -14.62 -7.76
C ALA A 189 6.91 -15.77 -7.34
N GLU A 190 7.94 -16.07 -8.13
CA GLU A 190 8.97 -17.06 -7.79
C GLU A 190 9.76 -16.67 -6.53
N ALA A 191 10.12 -15.38 -6.40
CA ALA A 191 10.83 -14.88 -5.23
C ALA A 191 9.99 -15.04 -3.95
N LEU A 192 8.70 -14.73 -3.99
CA LEU A 192 7.78 -14.89 -2.86
C LEU A 192 7.56 -16.37 -2.50
N GLY A 193 7.39 -17.25 -3.50
CA GLY A 193 7.29 -18.69 -3.28
C GLY A 193 8.55 -19.28 -2.63
N ASN A 194 9.73 -18.82 -3.04
CA ASN A 194 11.01 -19.24 -2.47
C ASN A 194 11.25 -18.69 -1.05
N ALA A 195 10.69 -17.53 -0.71
CA ALA A 195 10.76 -16.99 0.64
C ALA A 195 9.88 -17.80 1.60
N HIS A 196 8.68 -18.18 1.15
CA HIS A 196 7.75 -18.98 1.96
C HIS A 196 8.31 -20.38 2.26
N SER A 197 9.02 -21.00 1.32
CA SER A 197 9.64 -22.31 1.53
C SER A 197 10.89 -22.29 2.43
N LYS A 198 11.46 -21.11 2.70
CA LYS A 198 12.66 -20.94 3.55
C LYS A 198 12.36 -20.54 5.00
N LEU A 199 11.11 -20.25 5.34
CA LEU A 199 10.72 -20.08 6.75
C LEU A 199 10.80 -21.45 7.44
N PRO A 200 11.60 -21.63 8.50
CA PRO A 200 11.66 -22.89 9.22
C PRO A 200 10.28 -23.21 9.78
N LEU A 201 9.75 -24.38 9.43
CA LEU A 201 8.65 -24.98 10.18
C LEU A 201 9.15 -25.15 11.61
N ASP A 202 8.61 -24.36 12.53
CA ASP A 202 8.95 -24.47 13.95
C ASP A 202 8.73 -25.91 14.38
N THR A 203 9.82 -26.51 14.86
CA THR A 203 9.91 -27.87 15.36
C THR A 203 9.29 -27.87 16.75
N ALA A 204 7.98 -27.75 16.81
CA ALA A 204 7.22 -27.70 18.06
C ALA A 204 6.60 -29.07 18.41
N GLU A 205 7.35 -30.18 18.33
CA GLU A 205 6.92 -31.43 18.96
C GLU A 205 8.06 -32.43 19.21
N GLN A 206 9.02 -32.13 20.10
CA GLN A 206 9.91 -33.20 20.59
C GLN A 206 10.55 -32.95 21.97
N THR A 207 9.78 -32.57 23.00
CA THR A 207 10.17 -32.86 24.39
C THR A 207 8.93 -33.00 25.27
N ARG A 208 8.29 -34.17 25.20
CA ARG A 208 7.51 -34.72 26.32
C ARG A 208 7.59 -36.25 26.27
N ARG A 209 8.64 -36.79 26.88
CA ARG A 209 8.74 -38.18 27.33
C ARG A 209 9.42 -38.19 28.68
#